data_AF-A0A7V2LLC3-F1
#
_entry.id   AF-A0A7V2LLC3-F1
#
_cell.length_a   1.000
_cell.length_b   1.000
_cell.length_c   1.000
_cell.angle_alpha   90.00
_cell.angle_beta   90.00
_cell.angle_gamma   90.00
#
_symmetry.space_group_name_H-M   'P 1'
#
loop_
_entity.id
_entity.type
_entity.pdbx_description
1 polymer ?
#
loop_
_entity_poly.entity_id
_entity_poly.type
_entity_poly.pdbx_seq_one_letter_code
_entity_poly.pdbx_strand_id
1 'polypeptide(L)'
;MKQPQSSVSDKVPDPSWADMVAQGRDKPWFWRLLMSRGAALYLRYRLAYQRLSRLRPGQLRRLQRRLGLTLAGAALLLALSSGPIFASPNNTITVDGVNCTLADAITAANSDAATGGCDAGSGADILDITADIALTSVLPRIESDVTI
;
A
#
# COMPACT_ATOMS: atom_id res chain seq x y z
N MET A 1 11.17 -2.51 28.28
CA MET A 1 9.92 -2.62 27.50
C MET A 1 10.28 -2.31 26.06
N LYS A 2 10.04 -3.26 25.14
CA LYS A 2 10.68 -3.30 23.81
C LYS A 2 9.64 -3.00 22.74
N GLN A 3 9.71 -1.83 22.11
CA GLN A 3 8.98 -1.52 20.89
C GLN A 3 9.81 -2.02 19.69
N PRO A 4 9.26 -2.77 18.74
CA PRO A 4 9.99 -3.12 17.54
C PRO A 4 9.84 -1.99 16.51
N GLN A 5 11.00 -1.52 16.05
CA GLN A 5 11.18 -0.56 14.98
C GLN A 5 10.52 -1.09 13.69
N SER A 6 9.53 -0.37 13.14
CA SER A 6 9.04 -0.61 11.78
C SER A 6 9.95 0.14 10.82
N SER A 7 10.98 -0.56 10.36
CA SER A 7 11.80 -0.17 9.23
C SER A 7 10.93 0.17 8.02
N VAL A 8 10.98 1.44 7.64
CA VAL A 8 10.82 1.91 6.27
C VAL A 8 11.50 0.92 5.33
N SER A 9 10.72 0.30 4.45
CA SER A 9 11.19 -0.67 3.46
C SER A 9 10.66 -0.28 2.09
N ASP A 10 11.04 0.93 1.67
CA ASP A 10 11.01 1.31 0.27
C ASP A 10 11.95 0.38 -0.51
N LYS A 11 11.40 -0.33 -1.48
CA LYS A 11 12.09 -1.21 -2.46
C LYS A 11 12.74 -2.51 -1.95
N VAL A 12 12.34 -3.08 -0.82
CA VAL A 12 12.56 -4.52 -0.61
C VAL A 12 11.26 -5.22 -0.97
N PRO A 13 11.18 -5.97 -2.08
CA PRO A 13 10.09 -6.90 -2.24
C PRO A 13 10.14 -7.83 -1.03
N ASP A 14 9.04 -7.93 -0.27
CA ASP A 14 8.95 -8.89 0.84
C ASP A 14 9.55 -10.22 0.34
N PRO A 15 10.42 -10.89 1.10
CA PRO A 15 11.19 -12.03 0.60
C PRO A 15 10.27 -13.06 -0.07
N SER A 16 9.05 -13.22 0.45
CA SER A 16 8.04 -14.10 -0.14
C SER A 16 7.36 -13.62 -1.43
N TRP A 17 7.34 -12.32 -1.75
CA TRP A 17 6.89 -11.81 -3.06
C TRP A 17 7.95 -12.05 -4.12
N ALA A 18 9.22 -11.71 -3.83
CA ALA A 18 10.34 -11.97 -4.73
C ALA A 18 10.46 -13.47 -5.06
N ASP A 19 10.38 -14.32 -4.03
CA ASP A 19 10.43 -15.78 -4.19
C ASP A 19 9.27 -16.31 -5.03
N MET A 20 8.07 -15.77 -4.84
CA MET A 20 6.89 -16.17 -5.60
C MET A 20 6.96 -15.71 -7.07
N VAL A 21 7.45 -14.50 -7.32
CA VAL A 21 7.69 -14.01 -8.68
C VAL A 21 8.78 -14.83 -9.36
N ALA A 22 9.84 -15.21 -8.63
CA ALA A 22 10.90 -16.08 -9.13
C ALA A 22 10.39 -17.48 -9.46
N GLN A 23 9.56 -18.09 -8.61
CA GLN A 23 8.94 -19.41 -8.85
C GLN A 23 7.93 -19.38 -10.01
N GLY A 24 7.21 -18.26 -10.21
CA GLY A 24 6.26 -18.08 -11.29
C GLY A 24 6.91 -17.69 -12.63
N ARG A 25 8.21 -17.37 -12.65
CA ARG A 25 8.91 -16.82 -13.82
C ARG A 25 8.90 -17.77 -15.02
N ASP A 26 8.81 -19.07 -14.80
CA ASP A 26 8.81 -20.04 -15.90
C ASP A 26 7.42 -20.24 -16.53
N LYS A 27 6.40 -19.51 -16.07
CA LYS A 27 5.02 -19.58 -16.58
C LYS A 27 4.70 -18.34 -17.42
N PRO A 28 4.50 -18.47 -18.76
CA PRO A 28 4.23 -17.33 -19.65
C PRO A 28 2.97 -16.54 -19.27
N TRP A 29 1.94 -17.22 -18.77
CA TRP A 29 0.69 -16.58 -18.33
C TRP A 29 0.89 -15.71 -17.08
N PHE A 30 1.80 -16.12 -16.19
CA PHE A 30 2.09 -15.42 -14.95
C PHE A 30 2.85 -14.11 -15.21
N TRP A 31 3.82 -14.14 -16.13
CA TRP A 31 4.49 -12.91 -16.57
C TRP A 31 3.57 -11.91 -17.25
N ARG A 32 2.66 -12.38 -18.12
CA ARG A 32 1.67 -11.49 -18.75
C ARG A 32 0.76 -10.85 -17.70
N LEU A 33 0.36 -11.60 -16.68
CA LEU A 33 -0.41 -11.06 -15.56
C LEU A 33 0.39 -10.03 -14.74
N LEU A 34 1.65 -10.33 -14.43
CA LEU A 34 2.52 -9.44 -13.67
C LEU A 34 2.85 -8.16 -14.43
N MET A 35 3.05 -8.24 -15.74
CA MET A 35 3.32 -7.05 -16.58
C MET A 35 2.07 -6.20 -16.80
N SER A 36 0.89 -6.82 -16.90
CA SER A 36 -0.36 -6.08 -17.12
C SER A 36 -0.95 -5.45 -15.85
N ARG A 37 -0.67 -6.02 -14.66
CA ARG A 37 -1.33 -5.61 -13.40
C ARG A 37 -0.38 -5.53 -12.19
N GLY A 38 0.93 -5.56 -12.40
CA GLY A 38 1.94 -5.79 -11.35
C GLY A 38 1.88 -4.83 -10.17
N ALA A 39 1.76 -3.52 -10.42
CA ALA A 39 1.69 -2.52 -9.35
C ALA A 39 0.44 -2.68 -8.47
N ALA A 40 -0.74 -2.81 -9.12
CA ALA A 40 -1.99 -3.01 -8.41
C ALA A 40 -2.03 -4.36 -7.67
N LEU A 41 -1.42 -5.41 -8.24
CA LEU A 41 -1.37 -6.75 -7.64
C LEU A 41 -0.44 -6.77 -6.42
N TYR A 42 0.68 -6.05 -6.48
CA TYR A 42 1.62 -5.93 -5.37
C TYR A 42 1.01 -5.21 -4.16
N LEU A 43 0.30 -4.10 -4.38
CA LEU A 43 -0.39 -3.37 -3.30
C LEU A 43 -1.45 -4.24 -2.61
N ARG A 44 -2.28 -4.93 -3.40
CA ARG A 44 -3.28 -5.89 -2.88
C ARG A 44 -2.64 -7.01 -2.09
N TYR A 45 -1.55 -7.58 -2.61
CA TYR A 45 -0.77 -8.60 -1.95
C TYR A 45 -0.24 -8.12 -0.60
N ARG A 46 0.39 -6.94 -0.55
CA ARG A 46 0.96 -6.36 0.68
C ARG A 46 -0.12 -6.18 1.76
N LEU A 47 -1.27 -5.62 1.39
CA LEU A 47 -2.41 -5.45 2.30
C LEU A 47 -2.96 -6.79 2.82
N ALA A 48 -3.15 -7.77 1.94
CA ALA A 48 -3.62 -9.10 2.32
C ALA A 48 -2.61 -9.81 3.23
N TYR A 49 -1.32 -9.71 2.92
CA TYR A 49 -0.23 -10.30 3.70
C TYR A 49 -0.12 -9.66 5.09
N GLN A 50 -0.25 -8.34 5.19
CA GLN A 50 -0.29 -7.63 6.47
C GLN A 50 -1.49 -8.02 7.32
N ARG A 51 -2.69 -8.15 6.72
CA ARG A 51 -3.88 -8.62 7.43
C ARG A 51 -3.70 -10.05 7.94
N LEU A 52 -3.15 -10.94 7.12
CA LEU A 52 -2.89 -12.32 7.50
C LEU A 52 -1.82 -12.42 8.59
N SER A 53 -0.72 -11.68 8.50
CA SER A 53 0.35 -11.72 9.51
C SER A 53 -0.07 -11.21 10.89
N ARG A 54 -1.11 -10.38 10.98
CA ARG A 54 -1.73 -9.94 12.25
C ARG A 54 -2.63 -11.00 12.90
N LEU A 55 -3.03 -12.05 12.19
CA LEU A 55 -3.85 -13.12 12.76
C LEU A 55 -3.08 -13.96 13.77
N ARG A 56 -3.79 -14.54 14.75
CA ARG A 56 -3.16 -15.40 15.76
C ARG A 56 -2.44 -16.57 15.08
N PRO A 57 -1.16 -16.86 15.43
CA PRO A 57 -0.37 -17.91 14.77
C PRO A 57 -1.02 -19.29 14.74
N GLY A 58 -1.85 -19.61 15.75
CA GLY A 58 -2.59 -20.86 15.83
C GLY A 58 -3.71 -21.01 14.79
N GLN A 59 -4.40 -19.91 14.45
CA GLN A 59 -5.45 -19.92 13.43
C GLN A 59 -4.84 -20.02 12.03
N LEU A 60 -3.74 -19.32 11.79
CA LEU A 60 -2.99 -19.38 10.54
C LEU A 60 -2.42 -20.78 10.28
N ARG A 61 -1.80 -21.42 11.28
CA ARG A 61 -1.27 -22.78 11.11
C ARG A 61 -2.37 -23.79 10.80
N ARG A 62 -3.56 -23.64 11.39
CA ARG A 62 -4.72 -24.49 11.06
C ARG A 62 -5.19 -24.27 9.63
N LEU A 63 -5.26 -23.01 9.19
CA LEU A 63 -5.65 -22.67 7.82
C LEU A 63 -4.62 -23.18 6.79
N GLN A 64 -3.34 -22.93 7.04
CA GLN A 64 -2.22 -23.38 6.19
C GLN A 64 -2.18 -24.91 6.06
N ARG A 65 -2.37 -25.64 7.17
CA ARG A 65 -2.42 -27.12 7.14
C ARG A 65 -3.63 -27.66 6.38
N ARG A 66 -4.77 -26.96 6.41
CA ARG A 66 -5.97 -27.38 5.68
C ARG A 66 -5.90 -27.07 4.18
N LEU A 67 -5.26 -25.96 3.82
CA LEU A 67 -5.22 -25.48 2.45
C LEU A 67 -3.94 -25.86 1.69
N GLY A 68 -2.91 -26.37 2.38
CA GLY A 68 -1.60 -26.70 1.77
C GLY A 68 -0.85 -25.47 1.23
N LEU A 69 -1.26 -24.27 1.64
CA LEU A 69 -0.77 -23.00 1.10
C LEU A 69 0.13 -22.28 2.11
N THR A 70 1.21 -21.68 1.60
CA THR A 70 2.04 -20.75 2.37
C THR A 70 1.27 -19.47 2.65
N LEU A 71 1.70 -18.69 3.65
CA LEU A 71 1.07 -17.40 3.97
C LEU A 71 1.09 -16.44 2.77
N ALA A 72 2.17 -16.48 1.99
CA ALA A 72 2.33 -15.75 0.74
C ALA A 72 1.39 -16.27 -0.36
N GLY A 73 1.23 -17.59 -0.49
CA GLY A 73 0.28 -18.18 -1.43
C GLY A 73 -1.17 -17.80 -1.10
N ALA A 74 -1.53 -17.76 0.19
CA ALA A 74 -2.83 -17.30 0.63
C ALA A 74 -3.04 -15.80 0.36
N ALA A 75 -2.04 -14.96 0.66
CA ALA A 75 -2.09 -13.53 0.37
C ALA A 75 -2.21 -13.25 -1.14
N LEU A 76 -1.49 -14.02 -1.97
CA LEU A 76 -1.58 -13.95 -3.42
C LEU A 76 -2.98 -14.34 -3.90
N LEU A 77 -3.52 -15.47 -3.45
CA LEU A 77 -4.87 -15.88 -3.82
C LEU A 77 -5.93 -14.85 -3.44
N LEU A 78 -5.80 -14.21 -2.27
CA LEU A 78 -6.66 -13.09 -1.88
C LEU A 78 -6.48 -11.87 -2.80
N ALA A 79 -5.26 -11.57 -3.24
CA ALA A 79 -4.97 -10.48 -4.17
C ALA A 79 -5.55 -10.74 -5.57
N LEU A 80 -5.63 -12.01 -5.99
CA LEU A 80 -6.25 -12.42 -7.26
C LEU A 80 -7.77 -12.56 -7.16
N SER A 81 -8.31 -13.01 -6.02
CA SER A 81 -9.74 -13.25 -5.83
C SER A 81 -10.53 -11.98 -5.51
N SER A 82 -9.85 -10.91 -5.12
CA SER A 82 -10.50 -9.61 -5.01
C SER A 82 -10.89 -9.18 -6.42
N GLY A 83 -12.20 -9.18 -6.68
CA GLY A 83 -12.83 -8.59 -7.88
C GLY A 83 -12.46 -7.10 -8.02
N PRO A 84 -13.18 -6.29 -8.83
CA PRO A 84 -12.94 -4.85 -8.80
C PRO A 84 -12.89 -4.40 -7.34
N ILE A 85 -11.75 -3.85 -6.92
CA ILE A 85 -11.68 -3.20 -5.62
C ILE A 85 -12.77 -2.14 -5.74
N PHE A 86 -13.83 -2.24 -4.94
CA PHE A 86 -14.50 -1.01 -4.56
C PHE A 86 -13.38 -0.18 -4.01
N ALA A 87 -12.92 0.79 -4.81
CA ALA A 87 -11.90 1.74 -4.40
C ALA A 87 -12.28 2.11 -2.97
N SER A 88 -11.37 1.83 -2.03
CA SER A 88 -11.36 2.58 -0.78
C SER A 88 -11.59 4.04 -1.18
N PRO A 89 -12.51 4.77 -0.51
CA PRO A 89 -12.83 6.13 -0.89
C PRO A 89 -11.51 6.83 -1.16
N ASN A 90 -11.37 7.21 -2.42
CA ASN A 90 -10.20 7.78 -3.05
C ASN A 90 -9.17 8.24 -2.01
N ASN A 91 -8.08 7.48 -1.79
CA ASN A 91 -6.96 7.88 -0.91
C ASN A 91 -6.15 9.00 -1.61
N THR A 92 -6.86 9.91 -2.26
CA THR A 92 -6.35 10.98 -3.08
C THR A 92 -6.76 12.27 -2.38
N ILE A 93 -5.75 13.00 -1.94
CA ILE A 93 -5.92 14.34 -1.39
C ILE A 93 -5.73 15.30 -2.57
N THR A 94 -6.81 15.95 -2.98
CA THR A 94 -6.77 16.93 -4.07
C THR A 94 -6.12 18.21 -3.59
N VAL A 95 -5.00 18.58 -4.20
CA VAL A 95 -4.26 19.81 -3.91
C VAL A 95 -4.67 20.86 -4.94
N ASP A 96 -5.50 21.81 -4.54
CA ASP A 96 -6.01 22.90 -5.38
C ASP A 96 -5.19 24.20 -5.21
N GLY A 97 -4.26 24.23 -4.24
CA GLY A 97 -3.42 25.38 -3.94
C GLY A 97 -4.16 26.56 -3.29
N VAL A 98 -5.46 26.45 -3.02
CA VAL A 98 -6.31 27.52 -2.46
C VAL A 98 -6.96 27.06 -1.15
N ASN A 99 -7.73 25.98 -1.18
CA ASN A 99 -8.40 25.42 0.00
C ASN A 99 -7.57 24.31 0.64
N CYS A 100 -6.81 23.56 -0.15
CA CYS A 100 -5.88 22.54 0.30
C CYS A 100 -4.50 22.85 -0.29
N THR A 101 -3.61 23.39 0.54
CA THR A 101 -2.24 23.69 0.11
C THR A 101 -1.39 22.42 0.09
N LEU A 102 -0.29 22.41 -0.68
CA LEU A 102 0.61 21.25 -0.70
C LEU A 102 1.19 20.93 0.69
N ALA A 103 1.44 21.95 1.52
CA ALA A 103 1.92 21.76 2.88
C ALA A 103 0.86 21.09 3.79
N ASP A 104 -0.39 21.53 3.67
CA ASP A 104 -1.50 20.95 4.42
C ASP A 104 -1.82 19.53 3.95
N ALA A 105 -1.72 19.27 2.65
CA ALA A 105 -1.92 17.96 2.05
C ALA A 105 -0.86 16.95 2.54
N ILE A 106 0.42 17.34 2.58
CA ILE A 106 1.49 16.51 3.17
C ILE A 106 1.22 16.26 4.66
N THR A 107 0.76 17.26 5.40
CA THR A 107 0.44 17.10 6.83
C THR A 107 -0.74 16.16 7.04
N ALA A 108 -1.78 16.27 6.21
CA ALA A 108 -2.95 15.41 6.26
C ALA A 108 -2.62 13.95 5.91
N ALA A 109 -1.75 13.73 4.92
CA ALA A 109 -1.23 12.41 4.55
C ALA A 109 -0.33 11.80 5.64
N ASN A 110 0.49 12.62 6.31
CA ASN A 110 1.37 12.13 7.38
C ASN A 110 0.59 11.74 8.65
N SER A 111 -0.49 12.48 8.95
CA SER A 111 -1.23 12.35 10.21
C SER A 111 -2.51 11.52 10.11
N ASP A 112 -2.89 11.08 8.91
CA ASP A 112 -4.18 10.46 8.61
C ASP A 112 -5.37 11.30 9.15
N ALA A 113 -5.24 12.63 9.13
CA ALA A 113 -6.19 13.56 9.72
C ALA A 113 -6.40 14.80 8.85
N ALA A 114 -7.65 15.25 8.73
CA ALA A 114 -8.00 16.42 7.93
C ALA A 114 -7.26 17.66 8.45
N THR A 115 -6.56 18.36 7.57
CA THR A 115 -5.68 19.49 7.92
C THR A 115 -5.80 20.58 6.88
N GLY A 116 -5.94 21.84 7.31
CA GLY A 116 -5.84 23.00 6.42
C GLY A 116 -6.73 22.94 5.18
N GLY A 117 -7.96 22.43 5.33
CA GLY A 117 -8.93 22.28 4.24
C GLY A 117 -8.75 21.05 3.35
N CYS A 118 -7.71 20.25 3.58
CA CYS A 118 -7.52 18.93 2.99
C CYS A 118 -8.28 17.85 3.75
N ASP A 119 -8.81 16.87 3.02
CA ASP A 119 -9.36 15.64 3.60
C ASP A 119 -8.29 14.84 4.33
N ALA A 120 -8.71 13.99 5.28
CA ALA A 120 -7.81 13.10 5.99
C ALA A 120 -7.17 12.08 5.04
N GLY A 121 -5.85 11.89 5.15
CA GLY A 121 -5.16 10.79 4.51
C GLY A 121 -5.59 9.44 5.07
N SER A 122 -5.21 8.37 4.38
CA SER A 122 -5.26 7.03 4.95
C SER A 122 -4.21 6.11 4.33
N GLY A 123 -3.24 5.67 5.14
CA GLY A 123 -2.31 4.64 4.72
C GLY A 123 -1.37 5.11 3.60
N ALA A 124 -1.59 4.69 2.36
CA ALA A 124 -0.79 5.16 1.22
C ALA A 124 -1.63 6.16 0.42
N ASP A 125 -1.16 7.39 0.33
CA ASP A 125 -1.91 8.52 -0.21
C ASP A 125 -1.38 8.97 -1.58
N ILE A 126 -2.28 9.54 -2.37
CA ILE A 126 -1.98 10.21 -3.64
C ILE A 126 -2.27 11.69 -3.45
N LEU A 127 -1.30 12.55 -3.73
CA LEU A 127 -1.51 14.00 -3.75
C LEU A 127 -1.77 14.42 -5.19
N ASP A 128 -3.03 14.58 -5.56
CA ASP A 128 -3.42 15.01 -6.91
C ASP A 128 -3.26 16.52 -7.04
N ILE A 129 -2.16 16.96 -7.65
CA ILE A 129 -1.85 18.38 -7.83
C ILE A 129 -2.59 18.91 -9.05
N THR A 130 -3.64 19.71 -8.79
CA THR A 130 -4.53 20.24 -9.85
C THR A 130 -4.27 21.72 -10.18
N ALA A 131 -3.33 22.35 -9.48
CA ALA A 131 -2.98 23.76 -9.64
C ALA A 131 -1.47 23.98 -9.56
N ASP A 132 -1.00 25.12 -10.07
CA ASP A 132 0.39 25.54 -9.92
C ASP A 132 0.69 25.91 -8.46
N ILE A 133 1.73 25.29 -7.89
CA ILE A 133 2.14 25.51 -6.49
C ILE A 133 3.42 26.36 -6.44
N ALA A 134 3.34 27.50 -5.75
CA ALA A 134 4.51 28.30 -5.41
C ALA A 134 5.06 27.91 -4.03
N LEU A 135 6.32 27.47 -3.97
CA LEU A 135 7.00 27.12 -2.73
C LEU A 135 7.58 28.38 -2.08
N THR A 136 6.80 29.01 -1.21
CA THR A 136 7.19 30.23 -0.48
C THR A 136 7.82 29.95 0.88
N SER A 137 7.73 28.70 1.36
CA SER A 137 8.30 28.23 2.63
C SER A 137 8.73 26.77 2.54
N VAL A 138 9.44 26.30 3.57
CA VAL A 138 9.86 24.89 3.67
C VAL A 138 8.63 24.02 3.88
N LEU A 139 8.45 23.01 3.02
CA LEU A 139 7.38 22.04 3.16
C LEU A 139 7.63 21.08 4.35
N PRO A 140 6.55 20.56 4.96
CA PRO A 140 6.66 19.46 5.92
C PRO A 140 7.40 18.27 5.29
N ARG A 141 8.15 17.53 6.10
CA ARG A 141 8.76 16.28 5.65
C ARG A 141 7.67 15.25 5.38
N ILE A 142 7.85 14.44 4.35
CA ILE A 142 6.99 13.29 4.10
C ILE A 142 7.42 12.17 5.04
N GLU A 143 6.49 11.69 5.86
CA GLU A 143 6.68 10.65 6.88
C GLU A 143 5.84 9.39 6.60
N SER A 144 4.95 9.44 5.61
CA SER A 144 4.11 8.32 5.14
C SER A 144 4.35 7.95 3.67
N ASP A 145 3.76 6.84 3.20
CA ASP A 145 3.85 6.37 1.81
C ASP A 145 2.99 7.30 0.93
N VAL A 146 3.60 8.30 0.29
CA VAL A 146 2.91 9.29 -0.58
C VAL A 146 3.33 9.17 -2.04
N THR A 147 2.36 9.21 -2.95
CA THR A 147 2.56 9.41 -4.39
C THR A 147 2.10 10.81 -4.77
N ILE A 148 2.81 11.49 -5.67
CA ILE A 148 2.47 12.83 -6.18
C ILE A 148 2.29 12.71 -7.70
#